data_AF-A0A819DVH9-F1
#
_entry.id   AF-A0A819DVH9-F1
#
_cell.length_a   1.000
_cell.length_b   1.000
_cell.length_c   1.000
_cell.angle_alpha   90.00
_cell.angle_beta   90.00
_cell.angle_gamma   90.00
#
_symmetry.space_group_name_H-M   'P 1'
#
loop_
_entity.id
_entity.type
_entity.pdbx_description
1 polymer ?
#
loop_
_entity_poly.entity_id
_entity_poly.type
_entity_poly.pdbx_seq_one_letter_code
_entity_poly.pdbx_strand_id
1 'polypeptide(L)'
;MRKVREVRQQSKGIMDSLKLDVESCAARLKGTGECVSLRTGMPCHLHPTSALFDCGLTPDYIAYHELIMTTKEYMQCVTCVDGQ
;
A
#
# COMPACT_ATOMS: atom_id res chain seq x y z
N MET A 1 -5.74 18.26 -2.53
CA MET A 1 -6.10 17.61 -1.25
C MET A 1 -7.49 16.96 -1.23
N ARG A 2 -8.58 17.56 -1.77
CA ARG A 2 -9.95 16.99 -1.67
C ARG A 2 -10.14 15.62 -2.35
N LYS A 3 -9.54 15.40 -3.54
CA LYS A 3 -9.62 14.12 -4.27
C LYS A 3 -9.02 12.93 -3.50
N VAL A 4 -7.98 13.13 -2.70
CA VAL A 4 -7.29 12.05 -1.98
C VAL A 4 -8.20 11.45 -0.89
N ARG A 5 -9.02 12.28 -0.24
CA ARG A 5 -9.99 11.81 0.78
C ARG A 5 -11.12 11.01 0.15
N GLU A 6 -11.62 11.45 -0.99
CA GLU A 6 -12.69 10.78 -1.74
C GLU A 6 -12.23 9.41 -2.25
N VAL A 7 -11.03 9.35 -2.84
CA VAL A 7 -10.41 8.09 -3.27
C VAL A 7 -10.25 7.15 -2.08
N ARG A 8 -9.75 7.63 -0.93
CA ARG A 8 -9.60 6.81 0.29
C ARG A 8 -10.94 6.25 0.80
N GLN A 9 -12.00 7.04 0.76
CA GLN A 9 -13.35 6.61 1.16
C GLN A 9 -13.89 5.55 0.20
N GLN A 10 -13.65 5.72 -1.10
CA GLN A 10 -14.09 4.80 -2.14
C GLN A 10 -13.34 3.47 -2.07
N SER A 11 -12.02 3.51 -1.88
CA SER A 11 -11.19 2.30 -1.70
C SER A 11 -11.62 1.49 -0.47
N LYS A 12 -11.95 2.17 0.63
CA LYS A 12 -12.46 1.51 1.85
C LYS A 12 -13.78 0.81 1.58
N GLY A 13 -14.73 1.49 0.93
CA GLY A 13 -16.01 0.89 0.55
C GLY A 13 -15.86 -0.31 -0.40
N ILE A 14 -14.88 -0.28 -1.30
CA ILE A 14 -14.59 -1.39 -2.23
C ILE A 14 -13.97 -2.58 -1.49
N MET A 15 -13.03 -2.35 -0.56
CA MET A 15 -12.43 -3.44 0.25
C MET A 15 -13.48 -4.15 1.11
N ASP A 16 -14.37 -3.40 1.76
CA ASP A 16 -15.46 -3.94 2.57
C ASP A 16 -16.49 -4.68 1.69
N SER A 17 -16.80 -4.15 0.50
CA SER A 17 -17.79 -4.73 -0.42
C SER A 17 -17.28 -5.99 -1.13
N LEU A 18 -15.97 -6.15 -1.31
CA LEU A 18 -15.38 -7.28 -2.02
C LEU A 18 -14.89 -8.41 -1.10
N LYS A 19 -15.00 -8.26 0.24
CA LYS A 19 -14.47 -9.25 1.20
C LYS A 19 -13.03 -9.66 0.88
N LEU A 20 -12.22 -8.70 0.41
CA LEU A 20 -10.83 -8.96 0.10
C LEU A 20 -10.08 -9.19 1.42
N ASP A 21 -9.59 -10.40 1.62
CA ASP A 21 -8.71 -10.72 2.76
C ASP A 21 -7.47 -9.83 2.67
N VAL A 22 -7.38 -8.87 3.61
CA VAL A 22 -6.34 -7.84 3.68
C VAL A 22 -4.93 -8.46 3.68
N GLU A 23 -4.80 -9.71 4.12
CA GLU A 23 -3.53 -10.45 4.18
C GLU A 23 -2.87 -10.66 2.81
N SER A 24 -3.66 -10.75 1.74
CA SER A 24 -3.14 -10.96 0.38
C SER A 24 -2.41 -9.74 -0.17
N CYS A 25 -2.77 -8.55 0.31
CA CYS A 25 -2.33 -7.26 -0.20
C CYS A 25 -1.70 -6.37 0.88
N ALA A 26 -1.11 -7.01 1.90
CA ALA A 26 -0.43 -6.32 3.00
C ALA A 26 1.10 -6.39 2.83
N ALA A 27 1.76 -5.27 3.12
CA ALA A 27 3.21 -5.18 3.16
C ALA A 27 3.65 -4.36 4.38
N ARG A 28 4.84 -4.65 4.88
CA ARG A 28 5.46 -3.92 5.97
C ARG A 28 6.53 -2.99 5.41
N LEU A 29 6.54 -1.74 5.85
CA LEU A 29 7.60 -0.81 5.48
C LEU A 29 8.86 -1.17 6.29
N LYS A 30 10.03 -1.25 5.65
CA LYS A 30 11.32 -1.44 6.34
C LYS A 30 12.16 -0.16 6.38
N GLY A 31 11.98 0.74 5.42
CA GLY A 31 12.76 1.98 5.29
C GLY A 31 12.20 2.92 4.24
N THR A 32 12.98 3.93 3.83
CA THR A 32 12.56 4.97 2.87
C THR A 32 12.28 4.36 1.49
N GLY A 33 11.01 4.02 1.22
CA GLY A 33 10.57 3.47 -0.06
C GLY A 33 10.69 1.95 -0.20
N GLU A 34 11.28 1.25 0.78
CA GLU A 34 11.42 -0.20 0.79
C GLU A 34 10.33 -0.85 1.64
N CYS A 35 9.59 -1.77 1.04
CA CYS A 35 8.55 -2.55 1.68
C CYS A 35 8.76 -4.05 1.47
N VAL A 36 8.18 -4.85 2.33
CA VAL A 36 8.24 -6.32 2.26
C VAL A 36 6.83 -6.84 2.30
N SER A 37 6.44 -7.62 1.30
CA SER A 37 5.13 -8.28 1.30
C SER A 37 5.01 -9.21 2.51
N LEU A 38 3.96 -9.05 3.30
CA LEU A 38 3.74 -9.86 4.51
C LEU A 38 3.40 -11.32 4.18
N ARG A 39 2.78 -11.55 3.01
CA ARG A 39 2.42 -12.89 2.55
C ARG A 39 3.62 -13.69 2.04
N THR A 40 4.47 -13.06 1.26
CA THR A 40 5.52 -13.76 0.49
C THR A 40 6.93 -13.48 0.99
N GLY A 41 7.12 -12.44 1.82
CA GLY A 41 8.43 -11.98 2.24
C GLY A 41 9.25 -11.33 1.12
N MET A 42 8.67 -11.15 -0.08
CA MET A 42 9.38 -10.56 -1.21
C MET A 42 9.64 -9.07 -0.97
N PRO A 43 10.84 -8.57 -1.30
CA PRO A 43 11.13 -7.15 -1.28
C PRO A 43 10.33 -6.45 -2.38
N CYS A 44 9.81 -5.29 -2.06
CA CYS A 44 9.00 -4.46 -2.94
C CYS A 44 9.34 -2.99 -2.71
N HIS A 45 8.96 -2.15 -3.65
CA HIS A 45 9.21 -0.72 -3.59
C HIS A 45 7.92 0.07 -3.73
N LEU A 46 7.86 1.22 -3.06
CA LEU A 46 6.82 2.20 -3.32
C LEU A 46 7.00 2.81 -4.70
N HIS A 47 5.94 2.83 -5.49
CA HIS A 47 5.97 3.53 -6.77
C HIS A 47 6.08 5.05 -6.53
N PRO A 48 6.91 5.80 -7.27
CA PRO A 48 7.13 7.24 -7.02
C PRO A 48 5.89 8.12 -7.24
N THR A 49 4.87 7.64 -7.96
CA THR A 49 3.57 8.33 -8.07
C THR A 49 2.65 8.06 -6.88
N SER A 50 3.05 7.20 -5.94
CA SER A 50 2.26 6.91 -4.75
C SER A 50 2.24 8.11 -3.83
N ALA A 51 1.06 8.45 -3.30
CA ALA A 51 0.90 9.56 -2.35
C ALA A 51 1.74 9.39 -1.06
N LEU A 52 2.17 8.16 -0.76
CA LEU A 52 2.99 7.81 0.39
C LEU A 52 4.49 8.12 0.21
N PHE A 53 4.98 8.20 -1.03
CA PHE A 53 6.40 8.44 -1.29
C PHE A 53 6.85 9.82 -0.79
N ASP A 54 5.95 10.81 -0.81
CA ASP A 54 6.22 12.21 -0.44
C ASP A 54 5.49 12.64 0.85
N CYS A 55 4.87 11.70 1.57
CA CYS A 55 4.03 12.05 2.72
C CYS A 55 4.83 12.26 4.02
N GLY A 56 6.12 11.88 4.06
CA GLY A 56 6.98 11.96 5.25
C GLY A 56 6.56 11.08 6.44
N LEU A 57 5.38 10.46 6.37
CA LEU A 57 4.88 9.46 7.30
C LEU A 57 5.39 8.08 6.90
N THR A 58 6.07 7.42 7.81
CA THR A 58 6.52 6.03 7.67
C THR A 58 5.61 5.12 8.50
N PRO A 59 4.46 4.69 7.97
CA PRO A 59 3.62 3.71 8.66
C PRO A 59 4.32 2.35 8.69
N ASP A 60 4.14 1.60 9.78
CA ASP A 60 4.68 0.25 9.88
C ASP A 60 4.04 -0.71 8.87
N TYR A 61 2.72 -0.56 8.64
CA TYR A 61 1.94 -1.41 7.75
C TYR A 61 1.29 -0.61 6.62
N ILE A 62 1.33 -1.20 5.43
CA ILE A 62 0.74 -0.66 4.22
C ILE A 62 -0.09 -1.72 3.49
N ALA A 63 -1.20 -1.29 2.92
CA ALA A 63 -1.99 -2.08 1.99
C ALA A 63 -1.79 -1.53 0.57
N TYR A 64 -1.64 -2.40 -0.43
CA TYR A 64 -1.49 -2.02 -1.83
C TYR A 64 -2.59 -2.65 -2.69
N HIS A 65 -2.95 -2.01 -3.81
CA HIS A 65 -3.98 -2.57 -4.68
C HIS A 65 -3.38 -3.52 -5.71
N GLU A 66 -2.27 -3.10 -6.32
CA GLU A 66 -1.63 -3.83 -7.41
C GLU A 66 -0.13 -3.90 -7.17
N LEU A 67 0.44 -5.02 -7.60
CA LEU A 67 1.87 -5.22 -7.65
C LEU A 67 2.28 -5.29 -9.13
N ILE A 68 3.14 -4.36 -9.53
CA ILE A 68 3.69 -4.30 -10.88
C ILE A 68 5.05 -4.99 -10.85
N MET A 69 5.11 -6.15 -11.51
CA MET A 69 6.34 -6.93 -11.66
C MET A 69 7.14 -6.39 -12.85
N THR A 70 8.20 -5.63 -12.57
CA THR A 70 9.18 -5.18 -13.59
C THR A 70 10.60 -5.60 -13.18
N THR A 71 11.63 -4.85 -13.56
CA THR A 71 13.00 -5.01 -13.03
C THR A 71 13.06 -4.84 -11.50
N LYS A 72 12.08 -4.13 -10.92
CA LYS A 72 11.79 -4.09 -9.49
C LYS A 72 10.28 -4.23 -9.30
N GLU A 73 9.87 -4.84 -8.21
CA GLU A 73 8.47 -4.97 -7.83
C GLU A 73 7.98 -3.65 -7.24
N TYR A 74 7.00 -3.02 -7.89
CA TYR A 74 6.42 -1.76 -7.44
C TYR A 74 4.99 -1.93 -6.97
N MET A 75 4.67 -1.36 -5.82
CA MET A 75 3.31 -1.30 -5.29
C MET A 75 2.61 -0.02 -5.76
N GLN A 76 1.42 -0.19 -6.31
CA GLN A 76 0.57 0.91 -6.75
C GLN A 76 -0.66 1.05 -5.85
N CYS A 77 -1.15 2.28 -5.71
CA CYS A 77 -2.28 2.63 -4.85
C CYS A 77 -2.09 2.19 -3.39
N VAL A 78 -0.95 2.59 -2.82
CA VAL A 78 -0.59 2.21 -1.44
C VAL A 78 -1.30 3.09 -0.41
N THR A 79 -1.80 2.46 0.64
CA THR A 79 -2.52 3.11 1.75
C THR A 79 -1.91 2.67 3.08
N CYS A 80 -1.68 3.61 4.00
CA CYS A 80 -1.23 3.31 5.37
C CYS A 80 -2.35 2.64 6.16
N VAL A 81 -2.01 1.60 6.92
CA VAL A 81 -2.93 0.94 7.84
C VAL A 81 -2.29 0.93 9.22
N ASP A 82 -3.07 1.26 10.25
CA ASP A 82 -2.63 1.11 11.64
C ASP A 82 -2.82 -0.33 12.09
N GLY A 83 -1.82 -0.89 12.77
CA GLY A 83 -1.98 -2.18 13.44
C GLY A 83 -2.70 -1.96 14.77
N GLN A 84 -3.87 -2.57 14.95
CA GLN A 84 -4.54 -2.64 16.25
C GLN A 84 -3.88 -3.65 17.18
#